data_AF-A0A1E7KZ94-F1
#
_entry.id   AF-A0A1E7KZ94-F1
#
_cell.length_a   1.000
_cell.length_b   1.000
_cell.length_c   1.000
_cell.angle_alpha   90.00
_cell.angle_beta   90.00
_cell.angle_gamma   90.00
#
_symmetry.space_group_name_H-M   'P 1'
#
loop_
_entity.id
_entity.type
_entity.pdbx_description
1 polymer ?
#
loop_
_entity_poly.entity_id
_entity_poly.type
_entity_poly.pdbx_seq_one_letter_code
_entity_poly.pdbx_strand_id
1 'polypeptide(L)'
;MMPLPRLLTRRPRIRAHSFNDCRQDCHLVIYQWHERAEDDEKYVNSWEVLGRITFALRECARVHHRRLVGAMEYDFVHDRAELAPGTWRHIRRMRWRTEPLPWRWSRLVLVRAWQQTVPLPESGTR
;
A
#
# COMPACT_ATOMS: atom_id res chain seq x y z
N MET A 1 -9.54 43.93 -11.64
CA MET A 1 -9.90 42.49 -11.69
C MET A 1 -8.64 41.68 -11.44
N MET A 2 -8.52 41.06 -10.25
CA MET A 2 -7.42 40.14 -9.95
C MET A 2 -7.76 38.76 -10.51
N PRO A 3 -6.83 38.05 -11.19
CA PRO A 3 -7.08 36.68 -11.63
C PRO A 3 -7.11 35.76 -10.41
N LEU A 4 -8.16 34.94 -10.30
CA LEU A 4 -8.26 33.87 -9.31
C LEU A 4 -7.04 32.93 -9.43
N PRO A 5 -6.39 32.55 -8.32
CA PRO A 5 -5.34 31.55 -8.35
C PRO A 5 -5.95 30.24 -8.85
N ARG A 6 -5.34 29.68 -9.89
CA ARG A 6 -5.64 28.33 -10.37
C ARG A 6 -5.36 27.36 -9.24
N LEU A 7 -6.38 27.08 -8.43
CA LEU A 7 -6.42 25.94 -7.53
C LEU A 7 -6.20 24.72 -8.40
N LEU A 8 -4.98 24.20 -8.36
CA LEU A 8 -4.61 22.91 -8.88
C LEU A 8 -5.50 21.88 -8.20
N THR A 9 -6.67 21.61 -8.79
CA THR A 9 -7.49 20.42 -8.56
C THR A 9 -6.76 19.21 -9.13
N ARG A 10 -5.49 19.02 -8.74
CA ARG A 10 -4.78 17.77 -8.96
C ARG A 10 -5.24 16.85 -7.86
N ARG A 11 -6.24 16.02 -8.18
CA ARG A 11 -6.58 14.85 -7.36
C ARG A 11 -5.28 14.17 -6.92
N PRO A 12 -5.14 13.84 -5.64
CA PRO A 12 -3.98 13.11 -5.15
C PRO A 12 -3.76 11.86 -6.01
N ARG A 13 -2.62 11.78 -6.69
CA ARG A 13 -2.19 10.56 -7.34
C ARG A 13 -1.71 9.60 -6.25
N ILE A 14 -2.65 8.89 -5.63
CA ILE A 14 -2.33 7.75 -4.76
C ILE A 14 -1.70 6.69 -5.67
N ARG A 15 -0.39 6.47 -5.51
CA ARG A 15 0.31 5.38 -6.22
C ARG A 15 0.47 4.20 -5.27
N ALA A 16 -0.17 3.09 -5.63
CA ALA A 16 -0.01 1.81 -4.97
C ALA A 16 1.36 1.23 -5.31
N HIS A 17 2.09 0.76 -4.30
CA HIS A 17 3.34 0.04 -4.50
C HIS A 17 3.32 -1.21 -3.63
N SER A 18 3.42 -2.37 -4.26
CA SER A 18 3.52 -3.65 -3.58
C SER A 18 4.96 -3.87 -3.11
N PHE A 19 5.15 -4.16 -1.84
CA PHE A 19 6.43 -4.58 -1.28
C PHE A 19 6.16 -5.83 -0.45
N ASN A 20 6.62 -6.98 -0.96
CA ASN A 20 6.41 -8.27 -0.33
C ASN A 20 7.51 -8.54 0.69
N ASP A 21 7.13 -8.73 1.96
CA ASP A 21 8.00 -9.33 2.96
C ASP A 21 7.69 -10.84 3.00
N CYS A 22 8.28 -11.60 2.08
CA CYS A 22 8.03 -13.04 1.92
C CYS A 22 8.50 -13.89 3.12
N ARG A 23 8.98 -13.29 4.22
CA ARG A 23 9.54 -14.01 5.36
C ARG A 23 8.48 -14.67 6.25
N GLN A 24 7.21 -14.35 6.05
CA GLN A 24 6.09 -15.09 6.64
C GLN A 24 5.52 -15.99 5.54
N ASP A 25 5.97 -17.25 5.47
CA ASP A 25 5.71 -18.19 4.36
C ASP A 25 4.23 -18.41 3.98
N CYS A 26 3.31 -17.94 4.82
CA CYS A 26 1.87 -18.04 4.67
C CYS A 26 1.14 -16.69 4.45
N HIS A 27 1.84 -15.54 4.40
CA HIS A 27 1.20 -14.22 4.20
C HIS A 27 1.93 -13.41 3.13
N LEU A 28 1.15 -12.62 2.40
CA LEU A 28 1.67 -11.61 1.50
C LEU A 28 1.28 -10.24 2.05
N VAL A 29 2.30 -9.41 2.24
CA VAL A 29 2.17 -8.07 2.82
C VAL A 29 2.46 -7.05 1.73
N ILE A 30 1.75 -5.91 1.73
CA ILE A 30 2.06 -4.74 0.92
C ILE A 30 2.05 -3.47 1.78
N TYR A 31 2.76 -2.45 1.32
CA TYR A 31 2.90 -1.17 2.00
C TYR A 31 2.58 -0.03 1.04
N GLN A 32 1.56 0.76 1.35
CA GLN A 32 1.07 1.80 0.45
C GLN A 32 0.93 3.15 1.16
N TRP A 33 1.39 4.22 0.51
CA TRP A 33 1.19 5.59 1.01
C TRP A 33 -0.18 6.12 0.56
N HIS A 34 -0.95 6.61 1.53
CA HIS A 34 -2.25 7.24 1.33
C HIS A 34 -2.23 8.67 1.87
N GLU A 35 -3.03 9.56 1.30
CA GLU A 35 -3.24 10.86 1.95
C GLU A 35 -4.06 10.68 3.23
N ARG A 36 -3.61 11.32 4.31
CA ARG A 36 -4.34 11.42 5.57
C ARG A 36 -5.66 12.14 5.31
N ALA A 37 -6.75 11.52 5.74
CA ALA A 37 -7.99 12.24 5.98
C ALA A 37 -8.01 12.72 7.44
N GLU A 38 -9.04 13.48 7.82
CA GLU A 38 -9.28 13.82 9.23
C GLU A 38 -9.50 12.56 10.10
N ASP A 39 -9.93 11.47 9.48
CA ASP A 39 -10.14 10.16 10.08
C ASP A 39 -9.56 9.06 9.16
N ASP A 40 -8.43 8.50 9.58
CA ASP A 40 -7.67 7.50 8.83
C ASP A 40 -8.52 6.23 8.58
N GLU A 41 -9.26 5.73 9.59
CA GLU A 41 -10.11 4.55 9.47
C GLU A 41 -11.28 4.76 8.51
N LYS A 42 -11.93 5.91 8.57
CA LYS A 42 -13.04 6.25 7.67
C LYS A 42 -12.59 6.38 6.22
N TYR A 43 -11.35 6.80 5.98
CA TYR A 43 -10.80 6.97 4.64
C TYR A 43 -10.36 5.66 3.99
N VAL A 44 -9.69 4.77 4.74
CA VAL A 44 -9.33 3.44 4.19
C VAL A 44 -10.56 2.58 3.98
N ASN A 45 -11.60 2.72 4.81
CA ASN A 45 -12.89 2.07 4.58
C ASN A 45 -13.66 2.61 3.36
N SER A 46 -13.14 3.61 2.65
CA SER A 46 -13.70 3.95 1.34
C SER A 46 -13.47 2.79 0.37
N TRP A 47 -14.56 2.36 -0.30
CA TRP A 47 -14.54 1.28 -1.29
C TRP A 47 -13.43 1.43 -2.35
N GLU A 48 -13.09 2.68 -2.70
CA GLU A 48 -12.04 2.99 -3.67
C GLU A 48 -10.64 2.64 -3.15
N VAL A 49 -10.36 2.91 -1.87
CA VAL A 49 -9.05 2.60 -1.26
C VAL A 49 -8.89 1.10 -1.06
N LEU A 50 -9.89 0.42 -0.47
CA LEU A 50 -9.88 -1.04 -0.31
C LEU A 50 -9.75 -1.75 -1.66
N GLY A 51 -10.43 -1.27 -2.71
CA GLY A 51 -10.32 -1.82 -4.06
C GLY A 51 -8.90 -1.74 -4.61
N ARG A 52 -8.20 -0.63 -4.40
CA ARG A 52 -6.80 -0.44 -4.83
C ARG A 52 -5.83 -1.32 -4.07
N ILE A 53 -5.99 -1.44 -2.74
CA ILE A 53 -5.18 -2.31 -1.89
C ILE A 53 -5.38 -3.77 -2.30
N THR A 54 -6.63 -4.20 -2.45
CA THR A 54 -6.98 -5.55 -2.91
C THR A 54 -6.38 -5.84 -4.29
N PHE A 55 -6.45 -4.90 -5.22
CA PHE A 55 -5.84 -5.04 -6.54
C PHE A 55 -4.31 -5.22 -6.45
N ALA A 56 -3.64 -4.40 -5.64
CA ALA A 56 -2.20 -4.49 -5.44
C ALA A 56 -1.77 -5.82 -4.78
N LEU A 57 -2.53 -6.32 -3.81
CA LEU A 57 -2.32 -7.65 -3.22
C LEU A 57 -2.44 -8.75 -4.27
N ARG A 58 -3.47 -8.70 -5.13
CA ARG A 58 -3.69 -9.69 -6.18
C ARG A 58 -2.56 -9.71 -7.21
N GLU A 59 -2.12 -8.54 -7.67
CA GLU A 59 -0.99 -8.44 -8.60
C GLU A 59 0.30 -8.97 -7.96
N CYS A 60 0.53 -8.66 -6.68
CA CYS A 60 1.69 -9.18 -5.96
C CYS A 60 1.62 -10.70 -5.82
N ALA A 61 0.48 -11.27 -5.42
CA ALA A 61 0.27 -12.71 -5.33
C ALA A 61 0.51 -13.40 -6.69
N ARG A 62 0.03 -12.81 -7.79
CA ARG A 62 0.27 -13.30 -9.16
C ARG A 62 1.76 -13.34 -9.49
N VAL A 63 2.52 -12.29 -9.21
CA VAL A 63 3.97 -12.22 -9.44
C VAL A 63 4.73 -13.27 -8.62
N HIS A 64 4.25 -13.59 -7.42
CA HIS A 64 4.88 -14.56 -6.53
C HIS A 64 4.34 -15.99 -6.69
N HIS A 65 3.51 -16.26 -7.70
CA HIS A 65 2.85 -17.56 -7.92
C HIS A 65 2.13 -18.08 -6.67
N ARG A 66 1.48 -17.18 -5.93
CA ARG A 66 0.68 -17.47 -4.75
C ARG A 66 -0.80 -17.16 -5.00
N ARG A 67 -1.67 -17.86 -4.31
CA ARG A 67 -3.11 -17.57 -4.23
C ARG A 67 -3.43 -16.92 -2.89
N LEU A 68 -4.11 -15.78 -2.91
CA LEU A 68 -4.66 -15.15 -1.71
C LEU A 68 -5.82 -15.99 -1.14
N VAL A 69 -5.83 -16.18 0.18
CA VAL A 69 -6.88 -16.89 0.94
C VAL A 69 -7.23 -16.11 2.20
N GLY A 70 -8.42 -16.36 2.76
CA GLY A 70 -8.90 -15.66 3.96
C GLY A 70 -9.29 -14.20 3.72
N ALA A 71 -9.53 -13.46 4.81
CA ALA A 71 -9.82 -12.03 4.76
C ALA A 71 -8.53 -11.22 4.58
N MET A 72 -8.65 -10.07 3.92
CA MET A 72 -7.59 -9.06 3.90
C MET A 72 -7.64 -8.29 5.22
N GLU A 73 -6.48 -8.15 5.86
CA GLU A 73 -6.28 -7.33 7.04
C GLU A 73 -5.41 -6.12 6.69
N TYR A 74 -5.55 -5.03 7.43
CA TYR A 74 -4.75 -3.84 7.24
C TYR A 74 -4.62 -3.02 8.53
N ASP A 75 -3.55 -2.23 8.61
CA ASP A 75 -3.32 -1.26 9.68
C ASP A 75 -2.57 -0.01 9.17
N PHE A 76 -2.56 1.02 10.02
CA PHE A 76 -1.82 2.25 9.79
C PHE A 76 -0.52 2.21 10.56
N VAL A 77 0.59 2.31 9.84
CA VAL A 77 1.92 2.33 10.45
C VAL A 77 2.25 3.76 10.86
N HIS A 78 2.25 4.01 12.17
CA HIS A 78 2.56 5.31 12.74
C HIS A 78 4.00 5.40 13.24
N ASP A 79 4.55 4.30 13.79
CA ASP A 79 5.96 4.22 14.19
C ASP A 79 6.77 3.33 13.23
N ARG A 80 7.96 3.81 12.87
CA ARG A 80 8.95 3.02 12.12
C ARG A 80 9.41 1.77 12.90
N ALA A 81 9.30 1.77 14.22
CA ALA A 81 9.69 0.64 15.07
C ALA A 81 8.80 -0.59 14.84
N GLU A 82 7.60 -0.40 14.29
CA GLU A 82 6.67 -1.47 13.92
C GLU A 82 7.10 -2.23 12.64
N LEU A 83 8.10 -1.70 11.92
CA LEU A 83 8.58 -2.25 10.67
C LEU A 83 9.80 -3.15 10.88
N ALA A 84 9.83 -4.27 10.14
CA ALA A 84 10.98 -5.16 10.15
C ALA A 84 12.29 -4.41 9.78
N PRO A 85 13.44 -4.81 10.35
CA PRO A 85 14.74 -4.21 10.06
C PRO A 85 15.04 -4.23 8.55
N GLY A 86 15.18 -3.05 7.95
CA GLY A 86 15.47 -2.89 6.51
C GLY A 86 14.26 -2.54 5.63
N THR A 87 13.04 -2.83 6.09
CA THR A 87 11.78 -2.48 5.40
C THR A 87 11.61 -0.96 5.30
N TRP A 88 11.98 -0.22 6.35
CA TRP A 88 11.92 1.25 6.34
C TRP A 88 12.76 1.90 5.25
N ARG A 89 13.96 1.39 4.95
CA ARG A 89 14.81 1.98 3.89
C ARG A 89 14.15 1.84 2.52
N HIS A 90 13.50 0.71 2.25
CA HIS A 90 12.73 0.49 1.03
C HIS A 90 11.51 1.40 0.99
N ILE A 91 10.71 1.42 2.05
CA ILE A 91 9.51 2.27 2.16
C ILE A 91 9.84 3.74 1.97
N ARG A 92 10.96 4.23 2.53
CA ARG A 92 11.43 5.60 2.33
C ARG A 92 11.76 5.87 0.87
N ARG A 93 12.49 4.96 0.19
CA ARG A 93 12.79 5.10 -1.25
C ARG A 93 11.51 5.09 -2.10
N MET A 94 10.53 4.26 -1.74
CA MET A 94 9.21 4.26 -2.40
C MET A 94 8.53 5.61 -2.24
N ARG A 95 8.48 6.14 -1.01
CA ARG A 95 7.89 7.45 -0.72
C ARG A 95 8.46 8.55 -1.61
N TRP A 96 9.79 8.63 -1.73
CA TRP A 96 10.47 9.60 -2.58
C TRP A 96 10.10 9.49 -4.07
N ARG A 97 9.87 8.27 -4.58
CA ARG A 97 9.43 8.04 -5.98
C ARG A 97 7.96 8.37 -6.21
N THR A 98 7.15 8.24 -5.17
CA THR A 98 5.70 8.48 -5.23
C THR A 98 5.34 9.96 -5.04
N GLU A 99 5.95 10.60 -4.04
CA GLU A 99 5.75 12.00 -3.70
C GLU A 99 7.11 12.66 -3.44
N PRO A 100 7.71 13.30 -4.46
CA PRO A 100 9.02 13.95 -4.31
C PRO A 100 8.95 15.23 -3.48
N LEU A 101 7.76 15.79 -3.22
CA LEU A 101 7.58 17.07 -2.51
C LEU A 101 7.54 16.85 -0.98
N PRO A 102 8.59 17.22 -0.23
CA PRO A 102 8.71 16.86 1.19
C PRO A 102 7.62 17.45 2.08
N TRP A 103 7.10 18.64 1.74
CA TRP A 103 6.03 19.30 2.51
C TRP A 103 4.69 18.56 2.44
N ARG A 104 4.49 17.69 1.44
CA ARG A 104 3.28 16.86 1.35
C ARG A 104 3.39 15.59 2.19
N TRP A 105 4.57 15.26 2.70
CA TRP A 105 4.77 14.01 3.44
C TRP A 105 4.03 13.98 4.76
N SER A 106 3.90 15.11 5.47
CA SER A 106 3.11 15.19 6.70
C SER A 106 1.63 14.83 6.48
N ARG A 107 1.16 14.91 5.23
CA ARG A 107 -0.18 14.52 4.80
C ARG A 107 -0.26 13.07 4.33
N LEU A 108 0.79 12.26 4.44
CA LEU A 108 0.78 10.87 4.01
C LEU A 108 0.84 9.93 5.21
N VAL A 109 -0.03 8.93 5.23
CA VAL A 109 -0.02 7.79 6.14
C VAL A 109 0.37 6.53 5.37
N LEU A 110 1.14 5.67 6.03
CA LEU A 110 1.53 4.38 5.48
C LEU A 110 0.50 3.34 5.92
N VAL A 111 -0.15 2.72 4.95
CA VAL A 111 -1.03 1.57 5.19
C VAL A 111 -0.23 0.31 4.93
N ARG A 112 -0.22 -0.60 5.91
CA ARG A 112 0.28 -1.97 5.72
C ARG A 112 -0.95 -2.86 5.60
N ALA A 113 -1.02 -3.63 4.53
CA ALA A 113 -2.10 -4.58 4.30
C ALA A 113 -1.52 -5.96 4.05
N TRP A 114 -2.15 -6.99 4.59
CA TRP A 114 -1.71 -8.37 4.42
C TRP A 114 -2.88 -9.31 4.25
N GLN A 115 -2.58 -10.44 3.61
CA GLN A 115 -3.55 -11.51 3.44
C GLN A 115 -2.81 -12.85 3.41
N GLN A 116 -3.46 -13.88 3.94
CA GLN A 116 -2.93 -15.24 3.87
C GLN A 116 -2.76 -15.68 2.42
N THR A 117 -1.75 -16.50 2.16
CA THR A 117 -1.50 -17.07 0.85
C THR A 117 -1.14 -18.54 0.90
N VAL A 118 -1.48 -19.25 -0.17
CA VAL A 118 -1.04 -20.62 -0.44
C VAL A 118 -0.26 -20.66 -1.74
N PRO A 119 0.71 -21.58 -1.91
CA PRO A 119 1.30 -21.85 -3.21
C PRO A 119 0.20 -22.13 -4.24
N LEU A 120 0.34 -21.59 -5.45
CA LEU A 120 -0.45 -22.15 -6.55
C LEU A 120 -0.03 -23.61 -6.74
N PRO A 121 -0.97 -24.54 -6.99
CA PRO A 121 -0.60 -25.89 -7.35
C PRO A 121 0.37 -25.79 -8.53
N GLU A 122 1.53 -26.43 -8.42
CA GLU A 122 2.40 -26.63 -9.57
C GLU A 122 1.49 -27.24 -10.64
N SER A 123 1.34 -26.55 -11.76
CA SER A 123 0.62 -27.08 -12.91
C SER A 123 1.38 -28.32 -13.35
N GLY A 124 1.02 -29.47 -12.78
CA GLY A 124 1.61 -30.74 -13.10
C GLY A 124 1.40 -30.98 -14.57
N THR A 125 2.49 -31.06 -15.30
CA THR A 125 2.59 -31.82 -16.53
C THR A 125 1.97 -33.19 -16.28
N ARG A 126 0.77 -33.41 -16.83
CA ARG A 126 0.24 -34.73 -17.13
C ARG A 126 -0.13 -34.76 -18.59
#